data_AF-A0A3L7A6S4-F1
#
_entry.id   AF-A0A3L7A6S4-F1
#
_cell.length_a   1.000
_cell.length_b   1.000
_cell.length_c   1.000
_cell.angle_alpha   90.00
_cell.angle_beta   90.00
_cell.angle_gamma   90.00
#
_symmetry.space_group_name_H-M   'P 1'
#
loop_
_entity.id
_entity.type
_entity.pdbx_description
1 polymer ?
#
loop_
_entity_poly.entity_id
_entity_poly.type
_entity_poly.pdbx_seq_one_letter_code
_entity_poly.pdbx_strand_id
1 'polypeptide(L)'
;MQTHISRTARLLVTVGIGLALTGCSVETEGPEGTQSRVDISAAQQTILEREQIGFDEHKEAWANYALCLENGTGYRATDPVPDPISGRRYNWNLEVVPGATFDIDAMLECQRSELSSVDAAYISQNPQQMDPVLLKRMFAGLDRAGISYTGNEVRYGDFLPNLHEDQARVRAIDEILGEAMGELFPHFAGWPADF
;
A
#
# COMPACT_ATOMS: atom_id res chain seq x y z
N MET A 1 -27.06 29.06 -41.44
CA MET A 1 -27.34 28.57 -42.81
C MET A 1 -26.13 27.76 -43.26
N GLN A 2 -26.36 26.63 -43.94
CA GLN A 2 -25.39 25.69 -44.53
C GLN A 2 -24.77 24.59 -43.65
N THR A 3 -25.53 23.50 -43.65
CA THR A 3 -25.21 22.07 -43.69
C THR A 3 -24.15 21.64 -44.71
N HIS A 4 -23.33 20.65 -44.34
CA HIS A 4 -22.74 19.56 -45.16
C HIS A 4 -22.49 18.40 -44.17
N ILE A 5 -23.14 17.23 -44.15
CA ILE A 5 -23.44 16.15 -45.12
C ILE A 5 -22.21 15.51 -45.76
N SER A 6 -22.04 14.21 -45.47
CA SER A 6 -21.69 13.05 -46.32
C SER A 6 -20.46 12.27 -45.85
N ARG A 7 -20.59 11.02 -45.39
CA ARG A 7 -20.79 9.73 -46.12
C ARG A 7 -19.47 8.95 -46.17
N THR A 8 -19.34 7.81 -45.49
CA THR A 8 -19.63 6.43 -45.95
C THR A 8 -18.37 5.70 -46.46
N ALA A 9 -18.05 4.54 -45.86
CA ALA A 9 -17.63 3.26 -46.51
C ALA A 9 -17.01 2.34 -45.44
N ARG A 10 -17.66 1.25 -45.00
CA ARG A 10 -17.75 -0.10 -45.61
C ARG A 10 -16.42 -0.88 -45.70
N LEU A 11 -16.38 -1.93 -44.87
CA LEU A 11 -16.05 -3.33 -45.18
C LEU A 11 -14.64 -3.67 -45.71
N LEU A 12 -13.89 -4.50 -44.98
CA LEU A 12 -13.27 -5.69 -45.56
C LEU A 12 -12.90 -6.73 -44.50
N VAL A 13 -13.34 -7.94 -44.81
CA VAL A 13 -13.07 -9.23 -44.15
C VAL A 13 -11.65 -9.67 -44.52
N THR A 14 -10.90 -10.18 -43.53
CA THR A 14 -9.77 -11.08 -43.83
C THR A 14 -9.78 -12.26 -42.87
N VAL A 15 -10.14 -13.42 -43.43
CA VAL A 15 -9.87 -14.76 -42.93
C VAL A 15 -8.37 -15.04 -43.07
N GLY A 16 -7.72 -15.59 -42.04
CA GLY A 16 -6.28 -15.83 -42.09
C GLY A 16 -5.75 -16.84 -41.06
N ILE A 17 -5.93 -18.12 -41.38
CA ILE A 17 -4.96 -19.23 -41.22
C ILE A 17 -4.46 -19.53 -39.81
N GLY A 18 -4.91 -20.67 -39.29
CA GLY A 18 -4.30 -21.34 -38.15
C GLY A 18 -2.89 -21.83 -38.47
N LEU A 19 -1.97 -21.55 -37.54
CA LEU A 19 -0.74 -22.28 -37.36
C LEU A 19 -0.90 -23.09 -36.08
N ALA A 20 -1.07 -24.40 -36.24
CA ALA A 20 -0.87 -25.36 -35.17
C ALA A 20 0.61 -25.30 -34.78
N LEU A 21 0.93 -24.53 -33.74
CA LEU A 21 2.21 -24.66 -33.05
C LEU A 21 2.15 -25.97 -32.27
N THR A 22 2.69 -27.03 -32.86
CA THR A 22 3.20 -28.18 -32.09
C THR A 22 4.42 -27.69 -31.32
N GLY A 23 4.17 -26.97 -30.24
CA GLY A 23 5.18 -26.68 -29.24
C GLY A 23 5.49 -27.97 -28.51
N CYS A 24 6.73 -28.45 -28.64
CA CYS A 24 7.27 -29.50 -27.80
C CYS A 24 7.02 -29.14 -26.34
N SER A 25 6.20 -29.94 -25.65
CA SER A 25 6.19 -29.96 -24.20
C SER A 25 7.56 -30.43 -23.74
N VAL A 26 8.46 -29.48 -23.46
CA VAL A 26 9.59 -29.77 -22.60
C VAL A 26 8.98 -29.88 -21.21
N GLU A 27 8.63 -31.10 -20.85
CA GLU A 27 8.32 -31.51 -19.49
C GLU A 27 9.62 -31.35 -18.70
N THR A 28 9.86 -30.10 -18.28
CA THR A 28 10.90 -29.79 -17.33
C THR A 28 10.29 -30.18 -15.99
N GLU A 29 10.53 -31.43 -15.58
CA GLU A 29 10.51 -31.82 -14.17
C GLU A 29 11.57 -30.96 -13.47
N GLY A 30 11.22 -29.71 -13.20
CA GLY A 30 11.89 -28.92 -12.18
C GLY A 30 11.67 -29.61 -10.85
N PRO A 31 12.63 -29.53 -9.91
CA PRO A 31 12.41 -30.07 -8.58
C PRO A 31 11.08 -29.51 -8.07
N GLU A 32 10.29 -30.34 -7.38
CA GLU A 32 9.15 -29.91 -6.56
C GLU A 32 9.66 -28.87 -5.56
N GLY A 33 9.83 -27.64 -6.04
CA GLY A 33 9.84 -26.46 -5.24
C GLY A 33 8.42 -26.42 -4.73
N THR A 34 8.25 -26.79 -3.46
CA THR A 34 7.12 -26.38 -2.66
C THR A 34 6.92 -24.91 -2.97
N GLN A 35 5.99 -24.60 -3.88
CA GLN A 35 5.38 -23.29 -3.90
C GLN A 35 4.72 -23.27 -2.53
N SER A 36 5.39 -22.65 -1.55
CA SER A 36 4.74 -22.18 -0.35
C SER A 36 3.64 -21.28 -0.85
N ARG A 37 2.49 -21.89 -1.13
CA ARG A 37 1.23 -21.19 -1.21
C ARG A 37 1.23 -20.41 0.08
N VAL A 38 1.21 -19.09 -0.05
CA VAL A 38 1.03 -18.24 1.11
C VAL A 38 -0.34 -18.65 1.64
N ASP A 39 -0.36 -19.42 2.71
CA ASP A 39 -1.58 -19.94 3.30
C ASP A 39 -2.26 -18.76 3.99
N ILE A 40 -3.04 -18.01 3.21
CA ILE A 40 -3.93 -16.99 3.74
C ILE A 40 -5.09 -17.66 4.48
N SER A 41 -5.58 -17.03 5.54
CA SER A 41 -6.72 -17.50 6.30
C SER A 41 -8.00 -17.48 5.46
N ALA A 42 -8.99 -18.28 5.86
CA ALA A 42 -10.32 -18.23 5.26
C ALA A 42 -10.97 -16.84 5.39
N ALA A 43 -10.66 -16.11 6.47
CA ALA A 43 -11.16 -14.76 6.69
C ALA A 43 -10.55 -13.77 5.70
N GLN A 44 -9.22 -13.78 5.53
CA GLN A 44 -8.53 -12.98 4.51
C GLN A 44 -9.02 -13.34 3.10
N GLN A 45 -9.18 -14.63 2.79
CA GLN A 45 -9.72 -15.05 1.49
C GLN A 45 -11.13 -14.51 1.24
N THR A 46 -12.02 -14.57 2.24
CA THR A 46 -13.39 -14.03 2.14
C THR A 46 -13.41 -12.53 1.85
N ILE A 47 -12.47 -11.77 2.41
CA ILE A 47 -12.33 -10.34 2.11
C ILE A 47 -11.86 -10.14 0.67
N LEU A 48 -10.86 -10.90 0.21
CA LEU A 48 -10.29 -10.79 -1.13
C LEU A 48 -11.23 -11.22 -2.26
N GLU A 49 -12.23 -12.04 -1.97
CA GLU A 49 -13.28 -12.43 -2.93
C GLU A 49 -14.30 -11.31 -3.19
N ARG A 50 -14.26 -10.21 -2.43
CA ARG A 50 -15.12 -9.04 -2.65
C ARG A 50 -14.63 -8.21 -3.84
N GLU A 51 -15.56 -7.65 -4.60
CA GLU A 51 -15.25 -6.86 -5.81
C GLU A 51 -14.45 -5.59 -5.51
N GLN A 52 -14.67 -5.00 -4.34
CA GLN A 52 -14.01 -3.76 -3.90
C GLN A 52 -13.42 -3.96 -2.50
N ILE A 53 -12.15 -3.60 -2.34
CA ILE A 53 -11.48 -3.58 -1.04
C ILE A 53 -11.41 -2.12 -0.60
N GLY A 54 -12.40 -1.72 0.21
CA GLY A 54 -12.50 -0.40 0.79
C GLY A 54 -11.87 -0.32 2.18
N PHE A 55 -12.12 0.81 2.86
CA PHE A 55 -11.61 1.06 4.20
C PHE A 55 -12.18 0.07 5.23
N ASP A 56 -13.43 -0.34 5.06
CA ASP A 56 -14.10 -1.28 5.97
C ASP A 56 -13.54 -2.70 5.84
N GLU A 57 -13.31 -3.18 4.61
CA GLU A 57 -12.61 -4.45 4.34
C GLU A 57 -11.21 -4.46 4.93
N HIS A 58 -10.47 -3.35 4.76
CA HIS A 58 -9.13 -3.22 5.30
C HIS A 58 -9.17 -3.25 6.84
N LYS A 59 -10.10 -2.53 7.46
CA LYS A 59 -10.32 -2.54 8.91
C LYS A 59 -10.68 -3.94 9.44
N GLU A 60 -11.47 -4.70 8.69
CA GLU A 60 -11.84 -6.07 9.02
C GLU A 60 -10.61 -7.00 9.03
N ALA A 61 -9.76 -6.94 8.00
CA ALA A 61 -8.51 -7.71 7.94
C ALA A 61 -7.59 -7.42 9.12
N TRP A 62 -7.56 -6.16 9.55
CA TRP A 62 -6.80 -5.75 10.73
C TRP A 62 -7.36 -6.24 12.05
N ALA A 63 -8.69 -6.28 12.20
CA ALA A 63 -9.31 -6.91 13.35
C ALA A 63 -8.93 -8.41 13.42
N ASN A 64 -8.91 -9.10 12.27
CA ASN A 64 -8.47 -10.50 12.20
C ASN A 64 -7.00 -10.66 12.58
N TYR A 65 -6.11 -9.79 12.09
CA TYR A 65 -4.71 -9.77 12.49
C TYR A 65 -4.52 -9.53 13.99
N ALA A 66 -5.23 -8.55 14.57
CA ALA A 66 -5.18 -8.27 16.00
C ALA A 66 -5.61 -9.48 16.84
N LEU A 67 -6.68 -10.16 16.45
CA LEU A 67 -7.13 -11.40 17.09
C LEU A 67 -6.10 -12.54 16.94
N CYS A 68 -5.41 -12.64 15.80
CA CYS A 68 -4.35 -13.62 15.62
C CYS A 68 -3.18 -13.36 16.58
N LEU A 69 -2.78 -12.10 16.78
CA LEU A 69 -1.69 -11.74 17.69
C LEU A 69 -1.98 -12.17 19.14
N GLU A 70 -3.23 -12.08 19.58
CA GLU A 70 -3.66 -12.49 20.93
C GLU A 70 -3.42 -14.00 21.19
N ASN A 71 -3.28 -14.81 20.13
CA ASN A 71 -3.04 -16.25 20.22
C ASN A 71 -1.56 -16.61 20.39
N GLY A 72 -0.92 -16.06 21.41
CA GLY A 72 0.38 -16.54 21.89
C GLY A 72 1.61 -15.97 21.20
N THR A 73 1.48 -14.89 20.42
CA THR A 73 2.64 -14.20 19.82
C THR A 73 3.43 -13.37 20.85
N GLY A 74 2.81 -13.04 21.99
CA GLY A 74 3.34 -12.11 22.98
C GLY A 74 3.15 -10.63 22.62
N TYR A 75 2.43 -10.34 21.54
CA TYR A 75 2.07 -8.99 21.09
C TYR A 75 0.57 -8.73 21.19
N ARG A 76 0.22 -7.44 21.30
CA ARG A 76 -1.14 -6.92 21.15
C ARG A 76 -1.10 -5.70 20.24
N ALA A 77 -1.99 -5.62 19.27
CA ALA A 77 -2.15 -4.41 18.48
C ALA A 77 -2.92 -3.34 19.27
N THR A 78 -2.49 -2.08 19.17
CA THR A 78 -3.33 -0.94 19.59
C THR A 78 -4.48 -0.71 18.60
N ASP A 79 -5.39 0.20 18.95
CA ASP A 79 -6.40 0.64 18.01
C ASP A 79 -5.76 1.19 16.72
N PRO A 80 -6.29 0.83 15.53
CA PRO A 80 -5.86 1.39 14.26
C PRO A 80 -5.99 2.91 14.26
N VAL A 81 -4.94 3.60 13.82
CA VAL A 81 -4.99 5.01 13.47
C VAL A 81 -4.71 5.18 11.98
N PRO A 82 -5.51 5.96 11.24
CA PRO A 82 -5.18 6.29 9.86
C PRO A 82 -3.79 6.94 9.78
N ASP A 83 -2.97 6.46 8.87
CA ASP A 83 -1.68 7.03 8.54
C ASP A 83 -1.89 8.38 7.84
N PRO A 84 -1.57 9.53 8.46
CA PRO A 84 -1.82 10.83 7.85
C PRO A 84 -0.94 11.10 6.63
N ILE A 85 0.07 10.27 6.38
CA ILE A 85 1.07 10.47 5.32
C ILE A 85 0.59 9.85 4.03
N SER A 86 0.08 8.62 4.13
CA SER A 86 -0.58 7.95 3.01
C SER A 86 -2.09 8.22 2.96
N GLY A 87 -2.66 8.79 4.04
CA GLY A 87 -4.08 9.11 4.26
C GLY A 87 -5.02 7.91 4.21
N ARG A 88 -4.48 6.70 4.06
CA ARG A 88 -5.24 5.53 3.64
C ARG A 88 -4.79 4.24 4.29
N ARG A 89 -3.50 4.07 4.57
CA ARG A 89 -3.07 2.94 5.40
C ARG A 89 -3.50 3.19 6.84
N TYR A 90 -3.62 2.12 7.59
CA TYR A 90 -3.69 2.23 9.03
C TYR A 90 -2.30 1.94 9.60
N ASN A 91 -1.95 2.65 10.66
CA ASN A 91 -0.84 2.36 11.53
C ASN A 91 -1.37 1.94 12.91
N TRP A 92 -0.53 1.21 13.62
CA TRP A 92 -0.75 0.64 14.94
C TRP A 92 0.60 0.49 15.57
N ASN A 93 0.58 0.54 16.88
CA ASN A 93 1.68 0.06 17.67
C ASN A 93 1.40 -1.39 18.05
N LEU A 94 2.43 -2.22 17.93
CA LEU A 94 2.43 -3.52 18.58
C LEU A 94 3.01 -3.32 19.97
N GLU A 95 2.18 -3.57 20.97
CA GLU A 95 2.59 -3.56 22.36
C GLU A 95 3.02 -4.96 22.78
N VAL A 96 4.10 -5.01 23.53
CA VAL A 96 4.56 -6.21 24.22
C VAL A 96 3.62 -6.52 25.37
N VAL A 97 3.06 -7.74 25.39
CA VAL A 97 2.24 -8.20 26.52
C VAL A 97 3.17 -8.48 27.72
N PRO A 98 2.96 -7.83 28.88
CA PRO A 98 3.84 -8.02 30.04
C PRO A 98 3.93 -9.47 30.49
N GLY A 99 5.15 -10.00 30.55
CA GLY A 99 5.41 -11.38 30.98
C GLY A 99 5.18 -12.47 29.93
N ALA A 100 4.78 -12.10 28.71
CA ALA A 100 4.67 -13.05 27.60
C ALA A 100 6.04 -13.35 26.97
N THR A 101 6.17 -14.52 26.34
CA THR A 101 7.29 -14.84 25.46
C THR A 101 7.01 -14.25 24.07
N PHE A 102 8.00 -13.59 23.48
CA PHE A 102 7.88 -12.99 22.15
C PHE A 102 8.17 -14.03 21.08
N ASP A 103 7.25 -14.14 20.13
CA ASP A 103 7.40 -14.98 18.95
C ASP A 103 7.20 -14.11 17.70
N ILE A 104 8.33 -13.65 17.15
CA ILE A 104 8.36 -12.81 15.95
C ILE A 104 7.87 -13.61 14.74
N ASP A 105 8.17 -14.91 14.67
CA ASP A 105 7.76 -15.74 13.54
C ASP A 105 6.24 -15.93 13.55
N ALA A 106 5.64 -16.15 14.72
CA ALA A 106 4.18 -16.20 14.87
C ALA A 106 3.51 -14.86 14.55
N MET A 107 4.12 -13.74 14.96
CA MET A 107 3.63 -12.39 14.59
C MET A 107 3.65 -12.18 13.06
N LEU A 108 4.77 -12.51 12.39
CA LEU A 108 4.89 -12.40 10.94
C LEU A 108 3.92 -13.34 10.21
N GLU A 109 3.67 -14.53 10.76
CA GLU A 109 2.68 -15.46 10.22
C GLU A 109 1.26 -14.90 10.35
N CYS A 110 0.89 -14.31 11.50
CA CYS A 110 -0.38 -13.60 11.64
C CYS A 110 -0.51 -12.48 10.59
N GLN A 111 0.55 -11.69 10.38
CA GLN A 111 0.51 -10.59 9.41
C GLN A 111 0.27 -11.13 7.99
N ARG A 112 1.00 -12.18 7.61
CA ARG A 112 0.89 -12.82 6.30
C ARG A 112 -0.48 -13.44 6.09
N SER A 113 -0.97 -14.20 7.07
CA SER A 113 -2.18 -15.02 6.96
C SER A 113 -3.48 -14.22 7.11
N GLU A 114 -3.47 -13.07 7.78
CA GLU A 114 -4.69 -12.28 8.01
C GLU A 114 -4.78 -10.95 7.25
N LEU A 115 -3.64 -10.38 6.84
CA LEU A 115 -3.61 -8.96 6.47
C LEU A 115 -2.89 -8.63 5.15
N SER A 116 -1.69 -9.16 4.93
CA SER A 116 -0.77 -8.61 3.92
C SER A 116 -1.36 -8.53 2.51
N SER A 117 -2.21 -9.49 2.12
CA SER A 117 -2.82 -9.49 0.79
C SER A 117 -4.00 -8.51 0.71
N VAL A 118 -4.77 -8.33 1.79
CA VAL A 118 -5.83 -7.30 1.84
C VAL A 118 -5.22 -5.90 1.80
N ASP A 119 -4.14 -5.64 2.55
CA ASP A 119 -3.44 -4.34 2.52
C ASP A 119 -2.91 -4.04 1.10
N ALA A 120 -2.30 -5.03 0.44
CA ALA A 120 -1.85 -4.89 -0.95
C ALA A 120 -3.00 -4.58 -1.91
N ALA A 121 -4.12 -5.30 -1.81
CA ALA A 121 -5.30 -5.07 -2.66
C ALA A 121 -5.92 -3.69 -2.39
N TYR A 122 -6.04 -3.31 -1.11
CA TYR A 122 -6.54 -2.01 -0.69
C TYR A 122 -5.68 -0.87 -1.24
N ILE A 123 -4.35 -0.92 -1.08
CA ILE A 123 -3.43 0.11 -1.61
C ILE A 123 -3.54 0.20 -3.14
N SER A 124 -3.66 -0.94 -3.83
CA SER A 124 -3.79 -0.96 -5.28
C SER A 124 -5.07 -0.28 -5.76
N GLN A 125 -6.17 -0.39 -5.01
CA GLN A 125 -7.47 0.20 -5.38
C GLN A 125 -7.66 1.63 -4.83
N ASN A 126 -6.87 2.01 -3.82
CA ASN A 126 -7.02 3.27 -3.10
C ASN A 126 -5.68 4.02 -3.06
N PRO A 127 -5.34 4.80 -4.11
CA PRO A 127 -4.07 5.50 -4.20
C PRO A 127 -3.81 6.38 -2.97
N GLN A 128 -2.63 6.21 -2.38
CA GLN A 128 -2.18 6.97 -1.21
C GLN A 128 -2.22 8.47 -1.51
N GLN A 129 -2.70 9.25 -0.55
CA GLN A 129 -2.74 10.71 -0.59
C GLN A 129 -2.50 11.24 0.81
N MET A 130 -1.60 12.20 0.96
CA MET A 130 -1.32 12.85 2.23
C MET A 130 -2.57 13.56 2.76
N ASP A 131 -2.75 13.53 4.08
CA ASP A 131 -3.81 14.27 4.75
C ASP A 131 -3.75 15.76 4.34
N PRO A 132 -4.87 16.41 3.97
CA PRO A 132 -4.84 17.78 3.48
C PRO A 132 -4.23 18.80 4.45
N VAL A 133 -4.38 18.58 5.77
CA VAL A 133 -3.79 19.45 6.80
C VAL A 133 -2.29 19.24 6.86
N LEU A 134 -1.83 17.98 6.80
CA LEU A 134 -0.40 17.66 6.73
C LEU A 134 0.22 18.22 5.46
N LEU A 135 -0.42 18.03 4.30
CA LEU A 135 0.04 18.52 3.00
C LEU A 135 0.20 20.05 3.00
N LYS A 136 -0.77 20.77 3.59
CA LYS A 136 -0.66 22.22 3.76
C LYS A 136 0.53 22.61 4.64
N ARG A 137 0.81 21.85 5.70
CA ARG A 137 1.96 22.10 6.60
C ARG A 137 3.29 21.80 5.89
N MET A 138 3.32 20.78 5.04
CA MET A 138 4.47 20.45 4.18
C MET A 138 4.83 21.63 3.27
N PHE A 139 3.87 22.17 2.50
CA PHE A 139 4.14 23.32 1.62
C PHE A 139 4.65 24.54 2.40
N ALA A 140 4.04 24.85 3.54
CA ALA A 140 4.52 25.94 4.40
C ALA A 140 5.94 25.69 4.95
N GLY A 141 6.30 24.44 5.23
CA GLY A 141 7.65 24.06 5.62
C GLY A 141 8.67 24.24 4.49
N LEU A 142 8.31 23.80 3.29
CA LEU A 142 9.15 23.94 2.08
C LEU A 142 9.39 25.40 1.73
N ASP A 143 8.36 26.26 1.80
CA ASP A 143 8.48 27.71 1.62
C ASP A 143 9.49 28.32 2.61
N ARG A 144 9.40 27.98 3.89
CA ARG A 144 10.32 28.47 4.93
C ARG A 144 11.75 28.00 4.71
N ALA A 145 11.93 26.77 4.25
CA ALA A 145 13.24 26.17 3.97
C ALA A 145 13.84 26.62 2.63
N GLY A 146 13.08 27.33 1.79
CA GLY A 146 13.52 27.71 0.44
C GLY A 146 13.65 26.51 -0.51
N ILE A 147 12.91 25.43 -0.27
CA ILE A 147 12.93 24.21 -1.07
C ILE A 147 11.85 24.32 -2.15
N SER A 148 12.25 24.16 -3.42
CA SER A 148 11.32 24.22 -4.55
C SER A 148 10.35 23.04 -4.58
N TYR A 149 9.11 23.31 -5.00
CA TYR A 149 8.06 22.33 -5.26
C TYR A 149 7.18 22.81 -6.43
N THR A 150 6.35 21.91 -6.96
CA THR A 150 5.49 22.16 -8.13
C THR A 150 4.08 22.62 -7.75
N GLY A 151 3.63 22.28 -6.54
CA GLY A 151 2.28 22.54 -6.03
C GLY A 151 1.28 21.44 -6.39
N ASN A 152 1.72 20.40 -7.11
CA ASN A 152 0.91 19.25 -7.50
C ASN A 152 1.21 18.01 -6.64
N GLU A 153 2.10 18.13 -5.66
CA GLU A 153 2.44 17.05 -4.76
C GLU A 153 1.22 16.68 -3.92
N VAL A 154 0.84 15.41 -3.95
CA VAL A 154 -0.26 14.87 -3.13
C VAL A 154 0.18 13.62 -2.36
N ARG A 155 1.37 13.08 -2.66
CA ARG A 155 2.02 11.95 -1.98
C ARG A 155 3.39 12.37 -1.48
N TYR A 156 3.87 11.72 -0.43
CA TYR A 156 5.24 11.91 0.07
C TYR A 156 6.31 11.77 -1.04
N GLY A 157 6.19 10.72 -1.87
CA GLY A 157 7.11 10.51 -2.99
C GLY A 157 7.10 11.61 -4.06
N ASP A 158 6.04 12.41 -4.17
CA ASP A 158 5.98 13.51 -5.15
C ASP A 158 6.95 14.65 -4.78
N PHE A 159 7.32 14.77 -3.50
CA PHE A 159 8.30 15.75 -3.03
C PHE A 159 9.75 15.36 -3.35
N LEU A 160 9.97 14.10 -3.77
CA LEU A 160 11.26 13.45 -3.96
C LEU A 160 11.46 13.03 -5.43
N PRO A 161 11.65 13.98 -6.36
CA PRO A 161 11.73 13.67 -7.79
C PRO A 161 12.88 12.71 -8.15
N ASN A 162 14.00 12.78 -7.43
CA ASN A 162 15.17 11.92 -7.62
C ASN A 162 15.66 11.36 -6.27
N LEU A 163 15.08 10.25 -5.79
CA LEU A 163 15.40 9.61 -4.50
C LEU A 163 16.89 9.27 -4.31
N HIS A 164 17.62 9.04 -5.39
CA HIS A 164 19.02 8.60 -5.33
C HIS A 164 20.05 9.74 -5.45
N GLU A 165 19.64 10.95 -5.84
CA GLU A 165 20.59 12.01 -6.21
C GLU A 165 20.65 13.17 -5.21
N ASP A 166 19.61 13.37 -4.38
CA ASP A 166 19.54 14.52 -3.47
C ASP A 166 19.21 14.12 -2.02
N GLN A 167 20.18 13.48 -1.37
CA GLN A 167 20.11 13.12 0.05
C GLN A 167 19.98 14.34 0.99
N ALA A 168 20.37 15.54 0.54
CA ALA A 168 20.16 16.75 1.32
C ALA A 168 18.69 17.15 1.32
N ARG A 169 18.04 17.13 0.15
CA ARG A 169 16.61 17.38 0.01
C ARG A 169 15.76 16.34 0.74
N VAL A 170 16.09 15.05 0.62
CA VAL A 170 15.38 13.97 1.35
C VAL A 170 15.35 14.29 2.84
N ARG A 171 16.53 14.52 3.46
CA ARG A 171 16.62 14.86 4.88
C ARG A 171 15.84 16.13 5.25
N ALA A 172 15.90 17.17 4.42
CA ALA A 172 15.17 18.40 4.71
C ALA A 172 13.65 18.21 4.63
N ILE A 173 13.17 17.39 3.69
CA ILE A 173 11.75 17.02 3.59
C ILE A 173 11.34 16.17 4.80
N ASP A 174 12.18 15.22 5.22
CA ASP A 174 11.94 14.41 6.41
C ASP A 174 11.87 15.24 7.68
N GLU A 175 12.74 16.23 7.83
CA GLU A 175 12.72 17.17 8.96
C GLU A 175 11.41 17.98 8.98
N ILE A 176 10.99 18.53 7.83
CA ILE A 176 9.73 19.27 7.70
C ILE A 176 8.54 18.39 8.05
N LEU A 177 8.54 17.16 7.54
CA LEU A 177 7.48 16.20 7.75
C LEU A 177 7.43 15.75 9.21
N GLY A 178 8.57 15.48 9.83
CA GLY A 178 8.69 15.15 11.24
C GLY A 178 8.19 16.28 12.15
N GLU A 179 8.55 17.54 11.87
CA GLU A 179 8.02 18.72 12.59
C GLU A 179 6.49 18.79 12.47
N ALA A 180 5.98 18.69 11.24
CA ALA A 180 4.55 18.77 10.96
C ALA A 180 3.77 17.63 11.62
N MET A 181 4.30 16.41 11.58
CA MET A 181 3.72 15.23 12.21
C MET A 181 3.69 15.36 13.73
N GLY A 182 4.78 15.79 14.35
CA GLY A 182 4.86 15.98 15.80
C GLY A 182 3.90 17.06 16.31
N GLU A 183 3.66 18.11 15.51
CA GLU A 183 2.71 19.18 15.85
C GLU A 183 1.25 18.77 15.65
N LEU A 184 0.92 18.17 14.50
CA LEU A 184 -0.47 17.91 14.10
C LEU A 184 -0.99 16.56 14.60
N PHE A 185 -0.12 15.57 14.75
CA PHE A 185 -0.46 14.19 15.09
C PHE A 185 0.39 13.67 16.26
N PRO A 186 0.36 14.31 17.44
CA PRO A 186 1.26 14.01 18.56
C PRO A 186 1.07 12.59 19.16
N HIS A 187 -0.04 11.93 18.84
CA HIS A 187 -0.32 10.55 19.26
C HIS A 187 0.20 9.50 18.28
N PHE A 188 0.70 9.94 17.12
CA PHE A 188 1.31 9.08 16.12
C PHE A 188 2.77 8.82 16.52
N ALA A 189 2.98 7.77 17.31
CA ALA A 189 4.30 7.39 17.81
C ALA A 189 5.09 6.64 16.72
N GLY A 190 5.85 7.38 15.93
CA GLY A 190 6.86 6.81 15.05
C GLY A 190 6.48 6.80 13.58
N TRP A 191 7.27 7.53 12.80
CA TRP A 191 7.46 7.25 11.40
C TRP A 191 8.56 6.17 11.30
N PRO A 192 8.32 4.97 10.74
CA PRO A 192 9.41 4.06 10.43
C PRO A 192 10.27 4.74 9.37
N ALA A 193 11.50 5.13 9.72
CA ALA A 193 12.45 5.84 8.85
C ALA A 193 12.93 5.02 7.63
N ASP A 194 12.28 3.89 7.35
CA ASP A 194 12.65 2.91 6.34
C ASP A 194 11.67 3.02 5.16
N PHE A 195 11.88 4.03 4.30
CA PHE A 195 11.31 4.12 2.94
C PHE A 195 12.43 4.27 1.91
#